data_AF-A0A8T6PDL1-F1
#
_entry.id   AF-A0A8T6PDL1-F1
#
_cell.length_a   1.000
_cell.length_b   1.000
_cell.length_c   1.000
_cell.angle_alpha   90.00
_cell.angle_beta   90.00
_cell.angle_gamma   90.00
#
_symmetry.space_group_name_H-M   'P 1'
#
loop_
_entity.id
_entity.type
_entity.pdbx_description
1 polymer ?
#
loop_
_entity_poly.entity_id
_entity_poly.type
_entity_poly.pdbx_seq_one_letter_code
_entity_poly.pdbx_strand_id
1 'polypeptide(L)'
;MCPLQDAPNSNAAKIRDTILSATLMTEGLTDDEAEPFIEWSMEQADRVGLMVQSEVELDEKRYQLRDFLEALVQLVVRRQNHDAGWLQAKLDTLDSQAVAVGLSPLTDTQRTALQNHSAKTNQELLNEMMLVYSPPVENAPEGEPDEDRGV
;
A
#
# COMPACT_ATOMS: atom_id res chain seq x y z
N MET A 1 6.15 -7.87 -38.34
CA MET A 1 5.39 -6.77 -37.73
C MET A 1 5.56 -6.89 -36.23
N CYS A 2 6.29 -5.98 -35.61
CA CYS A 2 6.35 -5.87 -34.15
C CYS A 2 5.61 -4.58 -33.79
N PRO A 3 4.43 -4.63 -33.16
CA PRO A 3 3.83 -3.42 -32.63
C PRO A 3 4.54 -3.05 -31.34
N LEU A 4 5.30 -1.94 -31.43
CA LEU A 4 5.58 -0.90 -30.44
C LEU A 4 5.58 -1.27 -28.95
N GLN A 5 6.78 -1.14 -28.39
CA GLN A 5 7.11 -0.88 -26.99
C GLN A 5 6.18 0.12 -26.27
N ASP A 6 5.91 -0.21 -25.00
CA ASP A 6 5.60 0.68 -23.87
C ASP A 6 4.54 1.78 -24.09
N ALA A 7 3.27 1.40 -24.07
CA ALA A 7 2.30 2.30 -23.44
C ALA A 7 2.60 2.27 -21.93
N PRO A 8 2.87 3.41 -21.25
CA PRO A 8 2.95 3.43 -19.79
C PRO A 8 1.67 2.77 -19.29
N ASN A 9 1.84 1.69 -18.52
CA ASN A 9 0.82 0.68 -18.26
C ASN A 9 -0.57 1.32 -18.02
N SER A 10 -1.46 1.28 -19.03
CA SER A 10 -2.71 2.08 -19.03
C SER A 10 -3.60 1.76 -17.84
N ASN A 11 -3.42 0.58 -17.26
CA ASN A 11 -4.10 0.11 -16.07
C ASN A 11 -3.64 0.88 -14.82
N ALA A 12 -2.33 1.08 -14.65
CA ALA A 12 -1.78 1.83 -13.53
C ALA A 12 -2.28 3.28 -13.51
N ALA A 13 -2.31 3.95 -14.67
CA ALA A 13 -2.86 5.30 -14.78
C ALA A 13 -4.35 5.37 -14.35
N LYS A 14 -5.18 4.43 -14.83
CA LYS A 14 -6.60 4.35 -14.45
C LYS A 14 -6.80 4.07 -12.96
N ILE A 15 -5.91 3.27 -12.35
CA ILE A 15 -5.93 3.00 -10.90
C ILE A 15 -5.53 4.26 -10.13
N ARG A 16 -4.44 4.94 -10.52
CA ARG A 16 -3.98 6.20 -9.90
C ARG A 16 -5.06 7.28 -9.95
N ASP A 17 -5.73 7.46 -11.08
CA ASP A 17 -6.83 8.43 -11.21
C ASP A 17 -7.98 8.13 -10.22
N THR A 18 -8.30 6.86 -10.03
CA THR A 18 -9.33 6.43 -9.09
C THR A 18 -8.94 6.75 -7.64
N ILE A 19 -7.68 6.50 -7.29
CA ILE A 19 -7.09 6.81 -5.98
C ILE A 19 -7.10 8.33 -5.74
N LEU A 20 -6.58 9.13 -6.68
CA LEU A 20 -6.52 10.59 -6.53
C LEU A 20 -7.90 11.25 -6.50
N SER A 21 -8.93 10.61 -7.07
CA SER A 21 -10.32 11.08 -6.99
C SER A 21 -10.98 10.84 -5.63
N ALA A 22 -10.35 10.04 -4.75
CA ALA A 22 -10.91 9.68 -3.45
C ALA A 22 -10.64 10.77 -2.40
N THR A 23 -11.66 11.56 -2.08
CA THR A 23 -11.58 12.67 -1.12
C THR A 23 -11.09 12.26 0.28
N LEU A 24 -11.31 11.01 0.69
CA LEU A 24 -11.03 10.53 2.04
C LEU A 24 -9.59 10.08 2.27
N MET A 25 -8.75 10.05 1.24
CA MET A 25 -7.41 9.46 1.32
C MET A 25 -6.40 10.25 2.14
N THR A 26 -6.65 11.54 2.38
CA THR A 26 -5.79 12.38 3.21
C THR A 26 -6.54 13.03 4.35
N GLU A 27 -7.82 12.69 4.54
CA GLU A 27 -8.67 13.29 5.55
C GLU A 27 -8.14 12.95 6.96
N GLY A 28 -7.72 13.98 7.70
CA GLY A 28 -7.19 13.83 9.05
C GLY A 28 -5.69 13.52 9.13
N LEU A 29 -4.99 13.50 7.99
CA LEU A 29 -3.53 13.52 7.92
C LEU A 29 -3.03 14.97 7.79
N THR A 30 -1.82 15.21 8.31
CA THR A 30 -1.05 16.43 8.00
C THR A 30 -0.39 16.30 6.63
N ASP A 31 0.08 17.41 6.04
CA ASP A 31 0.74 17.38 4.73
C ASP A 31 1.99 16.46 4.74
N ASP A 32 2.78 16.52 5.83
CA ASP A 32 3.97 15.68 6.05
C ASP A 32 3.65 14.18 6.18
N GLU A 33 2.40 13.82 6.48
CA GLU A 33 1.91 12.43 6.54
C GLU A 33 1.25 12.02 5.22
N ALA A 34 0.56 12.94 4.57
CA ALA A 34 -0.21 12.71 3.36
C ALA A 34 0.69 12.54 2.13
N GLU A 35 1.71 13.38 1.96
CA GLU A 35 2.62 13.34 0.82
C GLU A 35 3.31 11.96 0.65
N PRO A 36 4.03 11.41 1.65
CA PRO A 36 4.67 10.10 1.51
C PRO A 36 3.66 8.97 1.32
N PHE A 37 2.46 9.11 1.90
CA PHE A 37 1.39 8.13 1.72
C PHE A 37 0.81 8.13 0.30
N ILE A 38 0.64 9.31 -0.30
CA ILE A 38 0.21 9.43 -1.70
C ILE A 38 1.27 8.81 -2.61
N GLU A 39 2.54 9.15 -2.43
CA GLU A 39 3.64 8.60 -3.22
C GLU A 39 3.65 7.07 -3.17
N TRP A 40 3.62 6.51 -1.96
CA TRP A 40 3.52 5.07 -1.76
C TRP A 40 2.27 4.44 -2.40
N SER A 41 1.13 5.13 -2.31
CA SER A 41 -0.12 4.68 -2.95
C SER A 41 -0.02 4.63 -4.48
N MET A 42 0.72 5.56 -5.09
CA MET A 42 0.98 5.55 -6.53
C MET A 42 1.87 4.38 -6.93
N GLU A 43 2.87 4.03 -6.10
CA GLU A 43 3.68 2.82 -6.33
C GLU A 43 2.86 1.54 -6.24
N GLN A 44 1.93 1.45 -5.29
CA GLN A 44 1.01 0.31 -5.21
C GLN A 44 0.09 0.24 -6.42
N ALA A 45 -0.39 1.39 -6.93
CA ALA A 45 -1.18 1.45 -8.14
C ALA A 45 -0.43 0.89 -9.36
N ASP A 46 0.88 1.17 -9.47
CA ASP A 46 1.72 0.60 -10.53
C ASP A 46 1.83 -0.91 -10.42
N ARG A 47 2.10 -1.40 -9.21
CA ARG A 47 2.23 -2.84 -8.94
C ARG A 47 0.94 -3.57 -9.26
N VAL A 48 -0.19 -3.07 -8.75
CA VAL A 48 -1.51 -3.63 -9.04
C VAL A 48 -1.81 -3.56 -10.55
N GLY A 49 -1.49 -2.44 -11.19
CA GLY A 49 -1.66 -2.28 -12.64
C GLY A 49 -0.87 -3.29 -13.48
N LEU A 50 0.29 -3.75 -13.00
CA LEU A 50 1.10 -4.81 -13.65
C LEU A 50 0.49 -6.20 -13.48
N MET A 51 -0.30 -6.43 -12.42
CA MET A 51 -0.94 -7.72 -12.15
C MET A 51 -2.27 -7.89 -12.90
N VAL A 52 -2.95 -6.79 -13.25
CA VAL A 52 -4.25 -6.80 -13.94
C VAL A 52 -4.14 -7.40 -15.34
N GLN A 53 -4.97 -8.40 -15.62
CA GLN A 53 -4.99 -9.13 -16.90
C GLN A 53 -6.20 -8.81 -17.78
N SER A 54 -7.21 -8.10 -17.26
CA SER A 54 -8.44 -7.79 -17.99
C SER A 54 -9.09 -6.47 -17.54
N GLU A 55 -9.98 -5.90 -18.36
CA GLU A 55 -10.73 -4.69 -17.96
C GLU A 55 -11.71 -4.93 -16.82
N VAL A 56 -12.29 -6.14 -16.70
CA VAL A 56 -13.17 -6.49 -15.56
C VAL A 56 -12.36 -6.50 -14.27
N GLU A 57 -11.19 -7.13 -14.29
CA GLU A 57 -10.28 -7.15 -13.14
C GLU A 57 -9.76 -5.75 -12.82
N LEU A 58 -9.48 -4.91 -13.82
CA LEU A 58 -9.06 -3.52 -13.61
C LEU A 58 -10.08 -2.76 -12.77
N ASP A 59 -11.36 -2.89 -13.11
CA ASP A 59 -12.45 -2.24 -12.42
C ASP A 59 -12.59 -2.72 -10.98
N GLU A 60 -12.40 -4.00 -10.72
CA GLU A 60 -12.41 -4.55 -9.36
C GLU A 60 -11.20 -4.06 -8.55
N LYS A 61 -9.99 -4.19 -9.11
CA LYS A 61 -8.73 -3.89 -8.41
C LYS A 61 -8.58 -2.42 -8.07
N ARG A 62 -9.01 -1.51 -8.94
CA ARG A 62 -8.94 -0.06 -8.65
C ARG A 62 -9.78 0.34 -7.45
N TYR A 63 -10.97 -0.23 -7.30
CA TYR A 63 -11.84 0.05 -6.15
C TYR A 63 -11.37 -0.68 -4.90
N GLN A 64 -10.90 -1.93 -5.02
CA GLN A 64 -10.31 -2.65 -3.90
C GLN A 64 -9.09 -1.93 -3.32
N LEU A 65 -8.21 -1.39 -4.18
CA LEU A 65 -7.04 -0.64 -3.73
C LEU A 65 -7.45 0.69 -3.10
N ARG A 66 -8.40 1.43 -3.70
CA ARG A 66 -8.94 2.64 -3.07
C ARG A 66 -9.50 2.35 -1.69
N ASP A 67 -10.36 1.35 -1.57
CA ASP A 67 -11.04 1.01 -0.32
C ASP A 67 -10.05 0.53 0.75
N PHE A 68 -8.97 -0.16 0.35
CA PHE A 68 -7.84 -0.50 1.22
C PHE A 68 -7.13 0.74 1.76
N LEU A 69 -6.78 1.68 0.88
CA LEU A 69 -6.08 2.91 1.25
C LEU A 69 -6.92 3.78 2.18
N GLU A 70 -8.22 3.93 1.89
CA GLU A 70 -9.15 4.63 2.78
C GLU A 70 -9.29 3.91 4.14
N ALA A 71 -9.34 2.58 4.15
CA ALA A 71 -9.39 1.81 5.40
C ALA A 71 -8.13 2.00 6.24
N LEU A 72 -6.96 2.14 5.59
CA LEU A 72 -5.68 2.37 6.24
C LEU A 72 -5.65 3.73 6.92
N VAL A 73 -6.05 4.78 6.20
CA VAL A 73 -6.13 6.15 6.71
C VAL A 73 -7.12 6.22 7.88
N GLN A 74 -8.29 5.58 7.76
CA GLN A 74 -9.25 5.53 8.86
C GLN A 74 -8.70 4.82 10.09
N LEU A 75 -7.96 3.72 9.93
CA LEU A 75 -7.29 3.05 11.04
C LEU A 75 -6.34 4.03 11.73
N VAL A 76 -5.47 4.69 10.96
CA VAL A 76 -4.50 5.64 11.51
C VAL A 76 -5.22 6.79 12.22
N VAL A 77 -6.10 7.51 11.55
CA VAL A 77 -6.71 8.73 12.10
C VAL A 77 -7.67 8.44 13.26
N ARG A 78 -8.41 7.33 13.22
CA ARG A 78 -9.51 7.09 14.17
C ARG A 78 -9.16 6.16 15.32
N ARG A 79 -8.04 5.42 15.29
CA ARG A 79 -7.72 4.39 16.31
C ARG A 79 -7.83 4.86 17.76
N GLN A 80 -7.45 6.11 18.06
CA GLN A 80 -7.41 6.61 19.44
C GLN A 80 -8.81 6.77 20.05
N ASN A 81 -9.86 6.84 19.23
CA ASN A 81 -11.24 7.02 19.66
C ASN A 81 -12.03 5.70 19.70
N HIS A 82 -11.38 4.57 19.45
CA HIS A 82 -12.02 3.28 19.29
C HIS A 82 -11.43 2.20 20.19
N ASP A 83 -12.23 1.18 20.50
CA ASP A 83 -11.81 0.06 21.36
C ASP A 83 -11.07 -1.04 20.58
N ALA A 84 -10.51 -2.00 21.34
CA ALA A 84 -9.75 -3.12 20.78
C ALA A 84 -10.55 -4.00 19.81
N GLY A 85 -11.87 -4.15 20.01
CA GLY A 85 -12.73 -4.91 19.10
C GLY A 85 -12.91 -4.22 17.75
N TRP A 86 -13.06 -2.89 17.76
CA TRP A 86 -13.06 -2.10 16.53
C TRP A 86 -11.74 -2.20 15.78
N LEU A 87 -10.60 -2.10 16.49
CA LEU A 87 -9.27 -2.22 15.90
C LEU A 87 -9.08 -3.59 15.24
N GLN A 88 -9.48 -4.67 15.92
CA GLN A 88 -9.40 -6.01 15.37
C GLN A 88 -10.23 -6.15 14.09
N ALA A 89 -11.50 -5.71 14.10
CA ALA A 89 -12.36 -5.77 12.92
C ALA A 89 -11.82 -4.93 11.75
N LYS A 90 -11.18 -3.78 12.05
CA LYS A 90 -10.57 -2.93 11.02
C LYS A 90 -9.32 -3.58 10.42
N LEU A 91 -8.48 -4.23 11.24
CA LEU A 91 -7.33 -5.00 10.77
C LEU A 91 -7.75 -6.22 9.95
N ASP A 92 -8.83 -6.92 10.32
CA ASP A 92 -9.41 -8.00 9.51
C ASP A 92 -9.88 -7.51 8.13
N THR A 93 -10.49 -6.32 8.10
CA THR A 93 -10.91 -5.69 6.85
C THR A 93 -9.71 -5.35 5.98
N LEU A 94 -8.66 -4.76 6.57
CA LEU A 94 -7.43 -4.41 5.87
C LEU A 94 -6.73 -5.63 5.28
N ASP A 95 -6.62 -6.74 6.03
CA ASP A 95 -5.99 -7.96 5.52
C ASP A 95 -6.78 -8.58 4.37
N SER A 96 -8.11 -8.62 4.48
CA SER A 96 -8.99 -9.08 3.40
C SER A 96 -8.81 -8.25 2.12
N GLN A 97 -8.77 -6.92 2.27
CA GLN A 97 -8.57 -6.00 1.15
C GLN A 97 -7.15 -6.09 0.59
N ALA A 98 -6.13 -6.23 1.43
CA ALA A 98 -4.74 -6.41 1.02
C ALA A 98 -4.59 -7.65 0.14
N VAL A 99 -5.13 -8.79 0.57
CA VAL A 99 -5.14 -10.03 -0.22
C VAL A 99 -5.89 -9.83 -1.54
N ALA A 100 -7.03 -9.12 -1.52
CA ALA A 100 -7.82 -8.85 -2.72
C ALA A 100 -7.02 -8.05 -3.77
N VAL A 101 -6.09 -7.17 -3.37
CA VAL A 101 -5.22 -6.43 -4.29
C VAL A 101 -3.86 -7.07 -4.54
N GLY A 102 -3.58 -8.23 -3.94
CA GLY A 102 -2.32 -8.96 -4.14
C GLY A 102 -1.18 -8.52 -3.20
N LEU A 103 -1.49 -7.85 -2.10
CA LEU A 103 -0.56 -7.53 -1.02
C LEU A 103 -0.57 -8.63 0.05
N SER A 104 0.52 -8.72 0.82
CA SER A 104 0.62 -9.67 1.92
C SER A 104 -0.21 -9.20 3.13
N PRO A 105 -1.01 -10.08 3.75
CA PRO A 105 -1.73 -9.75 4.99
C PRO A 105 -0.75 -9.64 6.17
N LEU A 106 -1.22 -9.04 7.26
CA LEU A 106 -0.47 -8.93 8.50
C LEU A 106 -0.23 -10.31 9.13
N THR A 107 0.96 -10.50 9.69
CA THR A 107 1.25 -11.62 10.60
C THR A 107 0.59 -11.39 11.96
N ASP A 108 0.35 -12.46 12.72
CA ASP A 108 -0.19 -12.37 14.09
C ASP A 108 0.66 -11.47 15.00
N THR A 109 1.98 -11.46 14.79
CA THR A 109 2.91 -10.59 15.54
C THR A 109 2.70 -9.12 15.19
N GLN A 110 2.60 -8.78 13.90
CA GLN A 110 2.34 -7.40 13.46
C GLN A 110 0.96 -6.93 13.94
N ARG A 111 -0.06 -7.78 13.81
CA ARG A 111 -1.41 -7.51 14.30
C ARG A 111 -1.44 -7.23 15.80
N THR A 112 -0.78 -8.06 16.60
CA THR A 112 -0.66 -7.85 18.05
C THR A 112 0.10 -6.56 18.36
N ALA A 113 1.16 -6.24 17.63
CA ALA A 113 1.90 -5.00 17.80
C ALA A 113 1.00 -3.77 17.54
N LEU A 114 0.28 -3.76 16.42
CA LEU A 114 -0.61 -2.67 16.02
C LEU A 114 -1.75 -2.43 17.02
N GLN A 115 -2.30 -3.50 17.61
CA GLN A 115 -3.32 -3.37 18.67
C GLN A 115 -2.79 -2.70 19.94
N ASN A 116 -1.47 -2.77 20.19
CA ASN A 116 -0.83 -2.15 21.34
C ASN A 116 -0.27 -0.74 21.04
N HIS A 117 -0.37 -0.24 19.80
CA HIS A 117 0.21 1.04 19.35
C HIS A 117 -0.68 2.28 19.63
N SER A 118 -1.40 2.29 20.76
CA SER A 118 -2.12 3.50 21.21
C SER A 118 -1.18 4.69 21.48
N ALA A 119 0.12 4.43 21.69
CA ALA A 119 1.13 5.43 22.01
C ALA A 119 1.89 6.01 20.79
N LYS A 120 1.76 5.43 19.58
CA LYS A 120 2.44 5.96 18.38
C LYS A 120 1.74 7.21 17.86
N THR A 121 2.46 8.08 17.16
CA THR A 121 1.88 9.14 16.32
C THR A 121 1.24 8.55 15.06
N ASN A 122 0.43 9.36 14.34
CA ASN A 122 -0.17 8.93 13.08
C ASN A 122 0.92 8.62 12.03
N GLN A 123 1.89 9.52 11.88
CA GLN A 123 3.06 9.32 11.02
C GLN A 123 3.82 8.02 11.28
N GLU A 124 4.17 7.72 12.54
CA GLU A 124 4.91 6.49 12.88
C GLU A 124 4.14 5.22 12.50
N LEU A 125 2.83 5.22 12.77
CA LEU A 125 1.98 4.09 12.44
C LEU A 125 1.80 3.94 10.92
N LEU A 126 1.59 5.05 10.21
CA LEU A 126 1.41 5.04 8.76
C LEU A 126 2.68 4.53 8.07
N ASN A 127 3.85 4.99 8.48
CA ASN A 127 5.14 4.52 7.96
C ASN A 127 5.36 3.02 8.22
N GLU A 128 5.04 2.54 9.43
CA GLU A 128 5.13 1.11 9.75
C GLU A 128 4.19 0.28 8.87
N MET A 129 2.95 0.75 8.66
CA MET A 129 1.99 0.04 7.82
C MET A 129 2.39 0.02 6.35
N MET A 130 2.89 1.13 5.81
CA MET A 130 3.44 1.18 4.45
C MET A 130 4.61 0.20 4.28
N LEU A 131 5.49 0.09 5.28
CA LEU A 131 6.59 -0.88 5.28
C LEU A 131 6.09 -2.32 5.29
N VAL A 132 5.07 -2.63 6.10
CA VAL A 132 4.53 -3.99 6.21
C VAL A 132 3.79 -4.44 4.95
N TYR A 133 3.00 -3.55 4.35
CA TYR A 133 2.26 -3.85 3.13
C TYR A 133 3.11 -3.68 1.86
N SER A 134 4.35 -3.21 1.98
CA SER A 134 5.31 -3.29 0.89
C SER A 134 5.95 -4.68 0.90
N PRO A 135 5.94 -5.45 -0.21
CA PRO A 135 6.78 -6.62 -0.33
C PRO A 135 8.24 -6.29 0.01
N PRO A 136 8.99 -7.22 0.63
CA PRO A 136 10.42 -7.06 0.77
C PRO A 136 11.02 -6.82 -0.61
N VAL A 137 11.94 -5.86 -0.70
CA VAL A 137 12.73 -5.63 -1.91
C VAL A 137 13.66 -6.84 -2.07
N GLU A 138 13.15 -7.96 -2.55
CA GLU A 138 14.00 -8.98 -3.15
C GLU A 138 14.61 -8.31 -4.39
N ASN A 139 15.94 -8.18 -4.40
CA ASN A 139 16.79 -7.45 -5.35
C ASN A 139 17.13 -6.00 -4.98
N ALA A 140 17.76 -5.79 -3.83
CA ALA A 140 19.01 -5.03 -3.90
C ALA A 140 20.04 -5.97 -4.56
N PRO A 141 20.68 -5.63 -5.69
CA PRO A 141 21.81 -6.41 -6.16
C PRO A 141 22.84 -6.42 -5.03
N GLU A 142 23.02 -7.59 -4.39
CA GLU A 142 24.21 -7.85 -3.60
C GLU A 142 25.39 -7.49 -4.49
N GLY A 143 26.14 -6.48 -4.07
CA GLY A 143 27.17 -5.86 -4.87
C GLY A 143 28.03 -6.91 -5.53
N GLU A 144 28.27 -6.73 -6.84
CA GLU A 144 29.41 -7.34 -7.50
C GLU A 144 30.62 -7.11 -6.59
N PRO A 145 31.27 -8.17 -6.05
CA PRO A 145 32.62 -7.97 -5.59
C PRO A 145 33.41 -7.64 -6.84
N ASP A 146 33.77 -6.36 -6.94
CA ASP A 146 34.85 -5.84 -7.76
C ASP A 146 36.10 -6.64 -7.37
N GLU A 147 36.29 -7.83 -7.97
CA GLU A 147 37.56 -8.54 -7.90
C GLU A 147 38.49 -7.85 -8.90
N ASP A 148 38.96 -6.68 -8.47
CA ASP A 148 40.30 -6.20 -8.74
C ASP A 148 41.28 -7.35 -8.47
N ARG A 149 41.62 -8.06 -9.56
CA ARG A 149 42.87 -8.79 -9.66
C ARG A 149 43.58 -8.35 -10.90
N GLY A 150 44.34 -7.28 -10.70
CA GLY A 150 45.41 -6.88 -11.60
C GLY A 150 46.49 -7.96 -11.76
N VAL A 151 47.29 -7.66 -12.78
CA VAL A 151 48.61 -8.21 -13.19
C VAL A 151 48.61 -9.52 -13.96
#